data_AF-A0A0F9J2S1-F1
#
_entry.id   AF-A0A0F9J2S1-F1
#
_cell.length_a   1.000
_cell.length_b   1.000
_cell.length_c   1.000
_cell.angle_alpha   90.00
_cell.angle_beta   90.00
_cell.angle_gamma   90.00
#
_symmetry.space_group_name_H-M   'P 1'
#
loop_
_entity.id
_entity.type
_entity.pdbx_description
1 polymer ?
#
loop_
_entity_poly.entity_id
_entity_poly.type
_entity_poly.pdbx_seq_one_letter_code
_entity_poly.pdbx_strand_id
1 'polypeptide(L)'
;MTTKEILEPPVSEIQAFQNTHGEWSDAQFGGQTLEGKLAHLVKETVELCGAPHDIMEYADCFMLLLDVARKANITADALLDAAYEKLAINRQRKWDKPNEDGSVEHVHDQEK
;
A
#
# COMPACT_ATOMS: atom_id res chain seq x y z
N MET A 1 -21.32 -31.82 -24.01
CA MET A 1 -20.68 -30.49 -23.94
C MET A 1 -20.23 -30.32 -22.52
N THR A 2 -18.94 -30.52 -22.24
CA THR A 2 -18.39 -30.45 -20.89
C THR A 2 -18.01 -28.99 -20.63
N THR A 3 -18.68 -28.37 -19.66
CA THR A 3 -18.33 -27.06 -19.12
C THR A 3 -16.87 -27.12 -18.67
N LYS A 4 -15.99 -26.40 -19.36
CA LYS A 4 -14.65 -26.12 -18.83
C LYS A 4 -14.88 -25.29 -17.57
N GLU A 5 -14.63 -25.87 -16.40
CA GLU A 5 -14.31 -25.10 -15.21
C GLU A 5 -13.16 -24.17 -15.58
N ILE A 6 -13.46 -22.88 -15.65
CA ILE A 6 -12.43 -21.85 -15.74
C ILE A 6 -11.89 -21.78 -14.31
N LEU A 7 -10.80 -22.50 -14.07
CA LEU A 7 -9.99 -22.31 -12.88
C LEU A 7 -9.47 -20.86 -12.94
N GLU A 8 -9.96 -20.02 -12.04
CA GLU A 8 -9.38 -18.71 -11.85
C GLU A 8 -7.88 -18.86 -11.55
N PRO A 9 -7.02 -17.96 -12.06
CA PRO A 9 -5.60 -18.03 -11.78
C PRO A 9 -5.36 -18.00 -10.26
N PRO A 10 -4.30 -18.65 -9.77
CA PRO A 10 -3.97 -18.64 -8.36
C PRO A 10 -3.78 -17.20 -7.87
N VAL A 11 -4.46 -16.87 -6.78
CA VAL A 11 -4.35 -15.59 -6.08
C VAL A 11 -2.91 -15.42 -5.58
N SER A 12 -2.33 -14.23 -5.73
CA SER A 12 -0.98 -13.95 -5.23
C SER A 12 -0.94 -14.03 -3.70
N GLU A 13 0.25 -14.23 -3.12
CA GLU A 13 0.41 -14.28 -1.66
C GLU A 13 -0.01 -12.97 -0.98
N ILE A 14 0.31 -11.83 -1.58
CA ILE A 14 -0.08 -10.51 -1.05
C ILE A 14 -1.59 -10.29 -1.14
N GLN A 15 -2.24 -10.78 -2.20
CA GLN A 15 -3.69 -10.71 -2.33
C GLN A 15 -4.40 -11.65 -1.35
N ALA A 16 -3.87 -12.87 -1.14
CA ALA A 16 -4.37 -13.78 -0.12
C ALA A 16 -4.26 -13.15 1.27
N PHE A 17 -3.14 -12.51 1.57
CA PHE A 17 -2.94 -11.78 2.83
C PHE A 17 -3.93 -10.62 3.00
N GLN A 18 -4.13 -9.78 1.97
CA GLN A 18 -5.12 -8.68 2.02
C GLN A 18 -6.54 -9.21 2.30
N ASN A 19 -6.91 -10.36 1.70
CA ASN A 19 -8.21 -10.98 1.93
C ASN A 19 -8.35 -11.45 3.39
N THR A 20 -7.39 -12.23 3.89
CA THR A 20 -7.40 -12.74 5.28
C THR A 20 -7.40 -11.59 6.30
N HIS A 21 -6.57 -10.58 6.08
CA HIS A 21 -6.54 -9.39 6.95
C HIS A 21 -7.87 -8.63 6.90
N GLY A 22 -8.44 -8.43 5.71
CA GLY A 22 -9.70 -7.72 5.51
C GLY A 22 -10.89 -8.40 6.19
N GLU A 23 -10.98 -9.74 6.09
CA GLU A 23 -12.00 -10.54 6.77
C GLU A 23 -11.92 -10.38 8.28
N TRP A 24 -10.72 -10.48 8.85
CA TRP A 24 -10.51 -10.26 10.28
C TRP A 24 -10.82 -8.81 10.69
N SER A 25 -10.37 -7.82 9.93
CA SER A 25 -10.64 -6.41 10.24
C SER A 25 -12.12 -6.09 10.19
N ASP A 26 -12.87 -6.62 9.22
CA ASP A 26 -14.32 -6.37 9.14
C ASP A 26 -15.06 -7.06 10.28
N ALA A 27 -14.63 -8.25 10.69
CA ALA A 27 -15.20 -8.96 11.83
C ALA A 27 -14.96 -8.23 13.17
N GLN A 28 -13.77 -7.65 13.37
CA GLN A 28 -13.44 -6.94 14.62
C GLN A 28 -13.90 -5.47 14.62
N PHE A 29 -13.80 -4.80 13.48
CA PHE A 29 -13.91 -3.34 13.37
C PHE A 29 -14.91 -2.91 12.28
N GLY A 30 -16.00 -3.66 12.09
CA GLY A 30 -16.97 -3.45 10.99
C GLY A 30 -17.55 -2.03 10.85
N GLY A 31 -17.46 -1.18 11.89
CA GLY A 31 -17.87 0.23 11.84
C GLY A 31 -16.77 1.23 11.45
N GLN A 32 -15.54 0.79 11.21
CA GLN A 32 -14.41 1.68 10.91
C GLN A 32 -14.49 2.20 9.47
N THR A 33 -14.46 3.53 9.31
CA THR A 33 -14.50 4.18 7.98
C THR A 33 -13.13 4.18 7.30
N LEU A 34 -13.11 4.49 6.01
CA LEU A 34 -11.87 4.67 5.24
C LEU A 34 -11.00 5.77 5.85
N GLU A 35 -11.61 6.90 6.23
CA GLU A 35 -10.93 8.04 6.85
C GLU A 35 -10.36 7.66 8.23
N GLY A 36 -11.09 6.85 8.99
CA GLY A 36 -10.62 6.33 10.28
C GLY A 36 -9.37 5.45 10.12
N LYS A 37 -9.34 4.59 9.10
CA LYS A 37 -8.16 3.75 8.79
C LYS A 37 -6.98 4.57 8.29
N LEU A 38 -7.22 5.58 7.45
CA LEU A 38 -6.18 6.53 7.03
C LEU A 38 -5.58 7.30 8.21
N ALA A 39 -6.44 7.79 9.12
CA ALA A 39 -5.97 8.45 10.33
C ALA A 39 -5.17 7.53 11.25
N HIS A 40 -5.49 6.23 11.27
CA HIS A 40 -4.70 5.21 11.98
C HIS A 40 -3.35 4.99 11.29
N LEU A 41 -3.30 4.84 9.96
CA LEU A 41 -2.06 4.70 9.22
C LEU A 41 -1.08 5.84 9.51
N VAL A 42 -1.56 7.08 9.60
CA VAL A 42 -0.73 8.23 9.99
C VAL A 42 -0.13 8.06 11.39
N LYS A 43 -0.87 7.51 12.35
CA LYS A 43 -0.34 7.24 13.71
C LYS A 43 0.75 6.18 13.66
N GLU A 44 0.54 5.09 12.95
CA GLU A 44 1.56 4.03 12.82
C GLU A 44 2.82 4.55 12.11
N THR A 45 2.70 5.50 11.17
CA THR A 45 3.91 6.13 10.60
C THR A 45 4.71 6.94 11.62
N VAL A 46 4.06 7.48 12.65
CA VAL A 46 4.74 8.17 13.76
C VAL A 46 5.44 7.17 14.68
N GLU A 47 4.82 6.03 14.96
CA GLU A 47 5.42 4.92 15.74
C GLU A 47 6.64 4.35 15.00
N LEU A 48 6.53 4.12 13.69
CA LEU A 48 7.63 3.74 12.81
C LEU A 48 8.78 4.76 12.81
N CYS A 49 8.49 6.06 12.78
CA CYS A 49 9.51 7.10 12.92
C CYS A 49 10.25 7.01 14.27
N GLY A 50 9.58 6.57 15.33
CA GLY A 50 10.16 6.36 16.66
C GLY A 50 11.01 5.09 16.77
N ALA A 51 10.68 4.04 16.02
CA ALA A 51 11.36 2.76 16.03
C ALA A 51 11.68 2.24 14.60
N PRO A 52 12.52 2.93 13.82
CA PRO A 52 12.77 2.61 12.40
C PRO A 52 13.55 1.31 12.17
N HIS A 53 13.98 0.63 13.23
CA HIS A 53 14.65 -0.67 13.18
C HIS A 53 13.75 -1.81 13.64
N ASP A 54 12.51 -1.54 14.04
CA ASP A 54 11.53 -2.56 14.37
C ASP A 54 10.72 -2.92 13.13
N ILE A 55 10.79 -4.20 12.72
CA ILE A 55 10.08 -4.70 11.55
C ILE A 55 8.56 -4.71 11.76
N MET A 56 8.09 -4.75 13.01
CA MET A 56 6.65 -4.79 13.31
C MET A 56 5.97 -3.46 12.96
N GLU A 57 6.64 -2.34 13.18
CA GLU A 57 6.13 -1.01 12.81
C GLU A 57 5.92 -0.86 11.29
N TYR A 58 6.78 -1.50 10.49
CA TYR A 58 6.57 -1.61 9.04
C TYR A 58 5.37 -2.51 8.72
N ALA A 59 5.17 -3.60 9.47
CA ALA A 59 4.04 -4.50 9.29
C ALA A 59 2.71 -3.80 9.61
N ASP A 60 2.64 -2.98 10.67
CA ASP A 60 1.45 -2.20 11.02
C ASP A 60 1.09 -1.22 9.90
N CYS A 61 2.07 -0.46 9.40
CA CYS A 61 1.87 0.42 8.24
C CYS A 61 1.41 -0.35 6.99
N PHE A 62 2.03 -1.50 6.71
CA PHE A 62 1.72 -2.31 5.52
C PHE A 62 0.32 -2.90 5.58
N MET A 63 -0.08 -3.46 6.72
CA MET A 63 -1.41 -4.02 6.95
C MET A 63 -2.49 -2.94 6.80
N LEU A 64 -2.29 -1.77 7.39
CA LEU A 64 -3.23 -0.66 7.27
C LEU A 64 -3.32 -0.12 5.84
N LEU A 65 -2.20 0.00 5.12
CA LEU A 65 -2.22 0.41 3.72
C LEU A 65 -3.04 -0.55 2.85
N LEU A 66 -2.84 -1.86 3.02
CA LEU A 66 -3.59 -2.88 2.28
C LEU A 66 -5.09 -2.83 2.61
N ASP A 67 -5.46 -2.57 3.85
CA ASP A 67 -6.86 -2.52 4.28
C ASP A 67 -7.57 -1.23 3.86
N VAL A 68 -6.86 -0.09 3.87
CA VAL A 68 -7.31 1.16 3.24
C VAL A 68 -7.55 0.95 1.75
N ALA A 69 -6.60 0.34 1.03
CA ALA A 69 -6.75 0.02 -0.39
C ALA A 69 -7.98 -0.87 -0.63
N ARG A 70 -8.16 -1.92 0.18
CA ARG A 70 -9.31 -2.82 0.11
C ARG A 70 -10.64 -2.07 0.28
N LYS A 71 -10.75 -1.17 1.28
CA LYS A 71 -11.95 -0.33 1.49
C LYS A 71 -12.23 0.62 0.33
N ALA A 72 -11.20 0.98 -0.44
CA ALA A 72 -11.31 1.75 -1.68
C ALA A 72 -11.56 0.86 -2.93
N ASN A 73 -11.81 -0.44 -2.75
CA ASN A 73 -11.96 -1.45 -3.82
C ASN A 73 -10.69 -1.62 -4.69
N ILE A 74 -9.50 -1.44 -4.08
CA ILE A 74 -8.21 -1.65 -4.72
C ILE A 74 -7.61 -2.96 -4.20
N THR A 75 -7.36 -3.90 -5.12
CA THR A 75 -6.72 -5.18 -4.82
C THR A 75 -5.22 -4.98 -4.57
N ALA A 76 -4.61 -5.83 -3.76
CA ALA A 76 -3.17 -5.80 -3.51
C ALA A 76 -2.37 -6.02 -4.81
N ASP A 77 -2.88 -6.87 -5.71
CA ASP A 77 -2.29 -7.07 -7.03
C ASP A 77 -2.31 -5.79 -7.87
N ALA A 78 -3.45 -5.08 -7.92
CA ALA A 78 -3.54 -3.81 -8.63
C ALA A 78 -2.65 -2.72 -8.01
N LEU A 79 -2.53 -2.72 -6.68
CA LEU A 79 -1.62 -1.81 -5.98
C LEU A 79 -0.15 -2.10 -6.32
N LEU A 80 0.22 -3.39 -6.43
CA LEU A 80 1.57 -3.81 -6.82
C LEU A 80 1.88 -3.44 -8.28
N ASP A 81 0.93 -3.65 -9.19
CA ASP A 81 1.05 -3.22 -10.59
C ASP A 81 1.25 -1.70 -10.69
N ALA A 82 0.44 -0.92 -9.96
CA ALA A 82 0.59 0.53 -9.89
C ALA A 82 1.95 0.96 -9.30
N ALA A 83 2.49 0.21 -8.33
CA ALA A 83 3.82 0.45 -7.79
C ALA A 83 4.93 0.20 -8.83
N TYR A 84 4.80 -0.83 -9.67
CA TYR A 84 5.73 -1.07 -10.78
C TYR A 84 5.66 0.02 -11.85
N GLU A 85 4.46 0.44 -12.24
CA GLU A 85 4.27 1.57 -13.16
C GLU A 85 4.91 2.84 -12.60
N LYS A 86 4.66 3.13 -11.32
CA LYS A 86 5.23 4.29 -10.65
C LYS A 86 6.75 4.21 -10.57
N LEU A 87 7.32 3.02 -10.32
CA LEU A 87 8.76 2.80 -10.35
C LEU A 87 9.35 3.05 -11.75
N ALA A 88 8.69 2.61 -12.81
CA ALA A 88 9.12 2.87 -14.18
C ALA A 88 9.12 4.37 -14.50
N ILE A 89 8.10 5.12 -14.07
CA ILE A 89 8.05 6.59 -14.15
C ILE A 89 9.21 7.21 -13.36
N ASN A 90 9.43 6.77 -12.12
CA ASN A 90 10.47 7.31 -11.25
C ASN A 90 11.90 7.11 -11.81
N ARG A 91 12.14 6.00 -12.52
CA ARG A 91 13.43 5.73 -13.20
C ARG A 91 13.72 6.69 -14.36
N GLN A 92 12.69 7.34 -14.91
CA GLN A 92 12.82 8.29 -16.03
C GLN A 92 12.95 9.75 -15.55
N ARG A 93 12.74 10.01 -14.26
CA ARG A 93 12.82 11.36 -13.67
C ARG A 93 14.26 11.79 -13.45
N LYS A 94 14.46 13.12 -13.43
CA LYS A 94 15.64 13.73 -12.84
C LYS A 94 15.37 13.98 -11.36
N TRP A 95 16.36 13.73 -10.53
CA TRP A 95 16.28 13.86 -9.07
C TRP A 95 17.26 14.92 -8.60
N ASP A 96 16.82 15.74 -7.64
CA ASP A 96 17.67 16.74 -6.99
C ASP A 96 18.60 16.09 -5.96
N LYS A 97 19.49 16.88 -5.37
CA LYS A 97 20.27 16.44 -4.20
C LYS A 97 19.33 16.28 -2.99
N PRO A 98 19.68 15.43 -2.01
CA PRO A 98 18.91 15.34 -0.77
C PRO A 98 18.73 16.69 -0.09
N ASN A 99 17.53 16.93 0.43
CA ASN A 99 17.16 18.05 1.28
C ASN A 99 17.84 17.96 2.65
N GLU A 100 17.71 18.99 3.48
CA GLU A 100 18.29 19.01 4.84
C GLU A 100 17.76 17.89 5.74
N ASP A 101 16.51 17.45 5.53
CA ASP A 101 15.90 16.32 6.22
C ASP A 101 16.26 14.95 5.61
N GLY A 102 17.08 14.93 4.55
CA GLY A 102 17.49 13.74 3.83
C GLY A 102 16.50 13.23 2.77
N SER A 103 15.34 13.87 2.63
CA SER A 103 14.38 13.53 1.57
C SER A 103 14.94 13.89 0.19
N VAL A 104 14.55 13.13 -0.86
CA VAL A 104 14.96 13.38 -2.24
C VAL A 104 13.73 13.60 -3.10
N GLU A 105 13.66 14.76 -3.73
CA GLU A 105 12.57 15.14 -4.62
C GLU A 105 13.00 15.11 -6.09
N HIS A 106 12.01 15.04 -6.99
CA HIS A 106 12.26 15.06 -8.42
C HIS A 106 12.22 16.50 -8.92
N VAL A 107 13.02 16.79 -9.94
CA VAL A 107 13.00 18.11 -10.59
C VAL A 107 11.63 18.28 -11.25
N HIS A 108 10.86 19.23 -10.75
CA HIS A 108 9.67 19.71 -11.44
C HIS A 108 10.16 20.58 -12.61
N ASP A 109 9.93 20.14 -13.85
CA ASP A 109 10.09 21.03 -15.00
C ASP A 109 9.13 22.21 -14.77
N GLN A 110 9.66 23.35 -14.39
CA GLN A 110 8.89 24.60 -14.35
C GLN A 110 8.45 24.84 -15.80
N GLU A 111 7.16 24.61 -16.08
CA GLU A 111 6.56 25.04 -17.34
C GLU A 111 6.91 26.52 -17.52
N LYS A 112 7.66 26.80 -18.59
CA LYS A 112 8.00 28.15 -19.04
C LYS A 112 6.80 28.82 -19.71
#